data_AF-A0A5K1EH79-F1
#
_entry.id   AF-A0A5K1EH79-F1
#
_cell.length_a   1.000
_cell.length_b   1.000
_cell.length_c   1.000
_cell.angle_alpha   90.00
_cell.angle_beta   90.00
_cell.angle_gamma   90.00
#
_symmetry.space_group_name_H-M   'P 1'
#
loop_
_entity.id
_entity.type
_entity.pdbx_description
1 polymer ?
#
loop_
_entity_poly.entity_id
_entity_poly.type
_entity_poly.pdbx_seq_one_letter_code
_entity_poly.pdbx_strand_id
1 'polypeptide(L)'
;FSTDKRSILAVGDITELIPDELADVAVLEEPEHLTWYHHGRRWKTKFHRVIGVVHTNYLEYVKREKNGRLQAFLLKYINNWVTHIYCHK
;
A
#
# COMPACT_ATOMS: atom_id res chain seq x y z
N PHE A 1 3.11 -6.22 11.74
CA PHE A 1 3.42 -6.79 13.08
C PHE A 1 2.29 -7.72 13.49
N SER A 2 2.47 -9.04 13.43
CA SER A 2 1.72 -9.93 14.35
C SER A 2 2.56 -9.98 15.63
N THR A 3 1.93 -9.71 16.76
CA THR A 3 2.53 -9.79 18.10
C THR A 3 3.13 -11.16 18.39
N ASP A 4 2.71 -12.17 17.62
CA ASP A 4 2.98 -13.59 17.77
C ASP A 4 3.98 -14.09 16.71
N LYS A 5 4.09 -13.42 15.55
CA LYS A 5 4.93 -13.86 14.43
C LYS A 5 6.21 -13.05 14.19
N ARG A 6 6.42 -11.88 14.82
CA ARG A 6 7.67 -11.04 14.84
C ARG A 6 8.63 -11.19 13.63
N SER A 7 8.11 -11.34 12.42
CA SER A 7 8.90 -11.80 11.28
C SER A 7 9.00 -10.69 10.25
N ILE A 8 10.22 -10.50 9.74
CA ILE A 8 10.57 -9.64 8.62
C ILE A 8 10.20 -10.34 7.29
N LEU A 9 9.95 -11.65 7.32
CA LEU A 9 9.53 -12.43 6.17
C LEU A 9 8.01 -12.35 6.00
N ALA A 10 7.53 -12.39 4.76
CA ALA A 10 6.10 -12.40 4.45
C ALA A 10 5.43 -13.63 5.07
N VAL A 11 4.63 -13.44 6.13
CA VAL A 11 3.93 -14.53 6.84
C VAL A 11 2.42 -14.44 6.63
N GLY A 12 1.99 -14.70 5.40
CA GLY A 12 0.56 -14.79 5.04
C GLY A 12 -0.17 -13.45 4.92
N ASP A 13 -1.49 -13.52 4.74
CA ASP A 13 -2.36 -12.37 4.55
C ASP A 13 -2.80 -11.80 5.92
N ILE A 14 -2.39 -10.55 6.22
CA ILE A 14 -2.77 -9.88 7.47
C ILE A 14 -4.29 -9.63 7.58
N THR A 15 -5.00 -9.60 6.46
CA THR A 15 -6.46 -9.38 6.46
C THR A 15 -7.24 -10.57 7.04
N GLU A 16 -6.62 -11.76 7.10
CA GLU A 16 -7.20 -12.94 7.77
C GLU A 16 -7.16 -12.83 9.30
N LEU A 17 -6.24 -12.03 9.85
CA LEU A 17 -6.07 -11.88 11.30
C LEU A 17 -7.04 -10.85 11.90
N ILE A 18 -7.60 -9.98 11.08
CA ILE A 18 -8.52 -8.93 11.50
C ILE A 18 -9.93 -9.48 11.31
N PRO A 19 -10.80 -9.56 12.32
CA PRO A 19 -12.21 -9.91 12.11
C PRO A 19 -12.91 -8.91 11.19
N ASP A 20 -13.86 -9.38 10.38
CA ASP A 20 -14.56 -8.52 9.40
C ASP A 20 -15.36 -7.41 10.11
N GLU A 21 -15.92 -7.68 11.30
CA GLU A 21 -16.65 -6.72 12.13
C GLU A 21 -15.78 -5.60 12.74
N LEU A 22 -14.45 -5.76 12.75
CA LEU A 22 -13.50 -4.75 13.23
C LEU A 22 -12.79 -4.01 12.10
N ALA A 23 -13.07 -4.35 10.83
CA ALA A 23 -12.34 -3.87 9.67
C ALA A 23 -12.93 -2.54 9.12
N ASP A 24 -12.86 -1.47 9.90
CA ASP A 24 -13.43 -0.18 9.49
C ASP A 24 -12.52 0.61 8.53
N VAL A 25 -11.32 0.98 8.98
CA VAL A 25 -10.43 1.88 8.24
C VAL A 25 -9.04 1.27 8.07
N ALA A 26 -8.53 1.30 6.84
CA ALA A 26 -7.15 0.95 6.52
C ALA A 26 -6.37 2.17 5.99
N VAL A 27 -5.17 2.35 6.54
CA VAL A 27 -4.13 3.25 6.06
C VAL A 27 -2.92 2.38 5.76
N LEU A 28 -2.46 2.39 4.51
CA LEU A 28 -1.35 1.53 4.08
C LEU A 28 -0.07 2.35 4.12
N GLU A 29 1.04 1.78 4.57
CA GLU A 29 2.33 2.48 4.61
C GLU A 29 2.95 2.58 3.19
N GLU A 30 3.07 1.44 2.50
CA GLU A 30 3.81 1.35 1.24
C GLU A 30 2.92 0.98 0.03
N PRO A 31 3.15 1.49 -1.21
CA PRO A 31 2.42 1.08 -2.41
C PRO A 31 2.65 -0.40 -2.75
N GLU A 32 3.75 -0.98 -2.29
CA GLU A 32 4.05 -2.40 -2.40
C GLU A 32 2.99 -3.26 -1.68
N HIS A 33 2.29 -2.72 -0.67
CA HIS A 33 1.14 -3.37 -0.02
C HIS A 33 -0.11 -3.41 -0.91
N LEU A 34 -0.17 -2.65 -2.00
CA LEU A 34 -1.30 -2.69 -2.94
C LEU A 34 -1.22 -3.89 -3.87
N THR A 35 -0.01 -4.31 -4.28
CA THR A 35 0.14 -5.22 -5.43
C THR A 35 1.27 -6.25 -5.31
N TRP A 36 2.36 -5.98 -4.60
CA TRP A 36 3.56 -6.83 -4.67
C TRP A 36 3.72 -7.78 -3.49
N TYR A 37 3.34 -7.36 -2.28
CA TYR A 37 3.43 -8.23 -1.10
C TYR A 37 2.06 -8.68 -0.58
N HIS A 38 0.98 -8.24 -1.24
CA HIS A 38 -0.38 -8.58 -0.85
C HIS A 38 -1.03 -9.49 -1.89
N HIS A 39 -1.04 -10.79 -1.61
CA HIS A 39 -1.76 -11.80 -2.39
C HIS A 39 -3.12 -12.15 -1.79
N GLY A 40 -3.55 -11.36 -0.80
CA GLY A 40 -4.71 -11.60 0.03
C GLY A 40 -6.03 -11.02 -0.47
N ARG A 41 -7.02 -10.92 0.44
CA ARG A 41 -8.30 -10.25 0.14
C ARG A 41 -8.06 -8.80 -0.28
N ARG A 42 -8.76 -8.32 -1.31
CA ARG A 42 -8.66 -6.91 -1.74
C ARG A 42 -8.98 -5.97 -0.57
N TRP A 43 -8.15 -4.95 -0.37
CA TRP A 43 -8.32 -3.97 0.72
C TRP A 43 -9.71 -3.33 0.73
N LYS A 44 -10.25 -2.93 -0.45
CA LYS A 44 -11.59 -2.35 -0.57
C LYS A 44 -12.74 -3.33 -0.25
N THR A 45 -12.47 -4.62 -0.30
CA THR A 45 -13.45 -5.65 0.08
C THR A 45 -13.35 -5.96 1.56
N LYS A 46 -12.16 -5.89 2.14
CA LYS A 46 -11.92 -6.15 3.56
C LYS A 46 -12.37 -5.00 4.45
N PHE A 47 -12.01 -3.77 4.11
CA PHE A 47 -12.23 -2.59 4.95
C PHE A 47 -13.32 -1.69 4.38
N HIS A 48 -14.18 -1.16 5.25
CA HIS A 48 -15.21 -0.17 4.86
C HIS A 48 -14.60 1.05 4.18
N ARG A 49 -13.42 1.49 4.63
CA ARG A 49 -12.69 2.61 4.03
C ARG A 49 -11.21 2.32 3.95
N VAL A 50 -10.65 2.49 2.75
CA VAL A 50 -9.19 2.42 2.52
C VAL A 50 -8.74 3.80 2.10
N ILE A 51 -8.01 4.48 2.97
CA ILE A 51 -7.69 5.91 2.79
C ILE A 51 -6.64 6.12 1.70
N GLY A 52 -5.72 5.19 1.53
CA GLY A 52 -4.61 5.34 0.60
C GLY A 52 -3.31 4.80 1.19
N VAL A 53 -2.23 5.17 0.52
CA VAL A 53 -0.87 4.81 0.88
C VAL A 53 -0.16 6.05 1.43
N VAL A 54 0.42 5.92 2.61
CA VAL A 54 1.18 6.96 3.33
C VAL A 54 2.65 6.61 3.18
N HIS A 55 3.24 6.85 2.00
CA HIS A 55 4.63 6.50 1.78
C HIS A 55 5.61 7.66 1.71
N THR A 56 6.76 7.39 2.30
CA THR A 56 7.91 8.24 2.54
C THR A 56 8.69 8.50 1.25
N ASN A 57 8.35 9.59 0.59
CA ASN A 57 9.27 10.37 -0.28
C ASN A 57 9.94 9.70 -1.51
N TYR A 58 9.39 8.61 -2.07
CA TYR A 58 9.90 7.97 -3.30
C TYR A 58 10.09 8.95 -4.47
N LEU A 59 9.17 9.91 -4.61
CA LEU A 59 9.26 10.93 -5.65
C LEU A 59 10.50 11.80 -5.52
N GLU A 60 10.99 12.05 -4.30
CA GLU A 60 12.18 12.86 -4.08
C GLU A 60 13.47 12.06 -4.28
N TYR A 61 13.46 10.76 -3.96
CA TYR A 61 14.58 9.89 -4.31
C TYR A 61 14.78 9.85 -5.82
N VAL A 62 13.73 9.60 -6.59
CA VAL A 62 13.79 9.52 -8.05
C VAL A 62 14.22 10.85 -8.68
N LYS A 63 13.81 12.00 -8.12
CA LYS A 63 14.27 13.31 -8.61
C LYS A 63 15.79 13.50 -8.60
N ARG A 64 16.51 12.76 -7.75
CA ARG A 64 17.98 12.82 -7.65
C ARG A 64 18.70 11.98 -8.71
N GLU A 65 17.96 11.16 -9.46
CA GLU A 65 18.52 10.33 -10.54
C GLU A 65 18.63 11.08 -11.87
N LYS A 66 19.36 10.49 -12.83
CA LYS A 66 19.47 11.02 -14.20
C LYS A 66 18.11 10.97 -14.89
N ASN A 67 17.63 12.12 -15.38
CA ASN A 67 16.25 12.32 -15.86
C ASN A 67 15.17 12.21 -14.77
N GLY A 68 15.54 12.36 -13.50
CA GLY A 68 14.68 12.15 -12.33
C GLY A 68 13.39 12.96 -12.31
N ARG A 69 13.34 14.15 -12.93
CA ARG A 69 12.10 14.95 -13.03
C ARG A 69 11.03 14.27 -13.89
N LEU A 70 11.41 13.69 -15.03
CA LEU A 70 10.48 12.99 -15.91
C LEU A 70 10.05 11.66 -15.28
N GLN A 71 10.99 10.93 -14.68
CA GLN A 71 10.70 9.70 -13.97
C GLN A 71 9.79 9.94 -12.75
N ALA A 72 10.04 10.97 -11.95
CA ALA A 72 9.18 11.33 -10.82
C ALA A 72 7.79 11.77 -11.28
N PHE A 73 7.67 12.47 -12.42
CA PHE A 73 6.38 12.76 -13.02
C PHE A 73 5.63 11.47 -13.35
N LEU A 74 6.22 10.57 -14.15
CA LEU A 74 5.59 9.30 -14.52
C LEU A 74 5.22 8.45 -13.30
N LEU A 75 6.14 8.33 -12.34
CA LEU A 75 5.94 7.59 -11.09
C LEU A 75 4.76 8.14 -10.28
N LYS A 76 4.60 9.48 -10.21
CA LYS A 76 3.45 10.10 -9.55
C LYS A 76 2.12 9.69 -10.20
N TYR A 77 2.06 9.66 -11.54
CA TYR A 77 0.83 9.26 -12.25
C TYR A 77 0.52 7.78 -12.05
N ILE A 78 1.53 6.91 -12.14
CA ILE A 78 1.36 5.49 -11.87
C ILE A 78 0.89 5.26 -10.44
N ASN A 79 1.53 5.91 -9.46
CA ASN A 79 1.14 5.80 -8.05
C ASN A 79 -0.31 6.22 -7.84
N ASN A 80 -0.71 7.37 -8.36
CA ASN A 80 -2.10 7.85 -8.25
C ASN A 80 -3.11 6.91 -8.94
N TRP A 81 -2.75 6.34 -10.08
CA TRP A 81 -3.59 5.41 -10.82
C TRP A 81 -3.78 4.10 -10.04
N VAL A 82 -2.69 3.52 -9.53
CA VAL A 82 -2.72 2.29 -8.74
C VAL A 82 -3.47 2.53 -7.42
N THR A 83 -3.21 3.64 -6.71
CA THR A 83 -3.96 3.96 -5.49
C THR A 83 -5.45 4.08 -5.75
N HIS A 84 -5.87 4.68 -6.86
CA HIS A 84 -7.30 4.79 -7.18
C HIS A 84 -7.96 3.42 -7.44
N ILE A 85 -7.23 2.48 -8.02
CA ILE A 85 -7.73 1.10 -8.25
C ILE A 85 -7.93 0.37 -6.93
N TYR A 86 -7.02 0.53 -5.97
CA TYR A 86 -6.97 -0.29 -4.75
C TYR A 86 -7.45 0.42 -3.47
N CYS A 87 -7.65 1.73 -3.50
CA CYS A 87 -8.10 2.55 -2.38
C CYS A 87 -9.35 3.37 -2.75
N HIS A 88 -9.94 4.03 -1.75
CA HIS A 88 -11.15 4.85 -1.91
C HIS A 88 -10.86 6.35 -2.06
N LYS A 89 -9.59 6.73 -2.21
CA LYS A 89 -9.14 8.12 -2.32
C LYS A 89 -8.15 8.26 -3.47
#